data_AF-A0A7M4DBS2-F1
#
_entry.id   AF-A0A7M4DBS2-F1
#
_cell.length_a   1.000
_cell.length_b   1.000
_cell.length_c   1.000
_cell.angle_alpha   90.00
_cell.angle_beta   90.00
_cell.angle_gamma   90.00
#
_symmetry.space_group_name_H-M   'P 1'
#
loop_
_entity.id
_entity.type
_entity.pdbx_description
1 polymer ?
#
loop_
_entity_poly.entity_id
_entity_poly.type
_entity_poly.pdbx_seq_one_letter_code
_entity_poly.pdbx_strand_id
1 'polypeptide(L)'
;MDVLSVIEGFLQIVPKTLKDGYTVDFGDLGNMGVVAKSNSVEKEENFNSSSIEGVKVAFRPGKLFKEELGKVEFVKISVPEGKVVVAESVYFLLDLIKFRLY
;
A
#
# COMPACT_ATOMS: atom_id res chain seq x y z
N MET A 1 3.03 4.80 29.57
CA MET A 1 3.03 3.33 29.40
C MET A 1 1.86 2.88 28.53
N ASP A 2 0.66 3.44 28.71
CA ASP A 2 -0.57 2.98 28.02
C ASP A 2 -0.52 3.00 26.47
N VAL A 3 -0.17 4.15 25.86
CA VAL A 3 -0.14 4.28 24.38
C VAL A 3 0.83 3.28 23.72
N LEU A 4 1.99 3.05 24.33
CA LEU A 4 2.97 2.10 23.79
C LEU A 4 2.41 0.67 23.84
N SER A 5 1.77 0.27 24.94
CA SER A 5 1.17 -1.05 25.07
C SER A 5 0.02 -1.27 24.07
N VAL A 6 -0.75 -0.23 23.74
CA VAL A 6 -1.77 -0.30 22.68
C VAL A 6 -1.12 -0.55 21.30
N ILE A 7 -0.04 0.15 20.99
CA ILE A 7 0.71 -0.04 19.73
C ILE A 7 1.32 -1.45 19.69
N GLU A 8 1.90 -1.93 20.79
CA GLU A 8 2.44 -3.29 20.88
C GLU A 8 1.34 -4.34 20.65
N GLY A 9 0.17 -4.17 21.28
CA GLY A 9 -0.99 -5.03 21.06
C GLY A 9 -1.45 -5.02 19.60
N PHE A 10 -1.50 -3.85 18.98
CA PHE A 10 -1.81 -3.68 17.56
C PHE A 10 -0.83 -4.47 16.67
N LEU A 11 0.47 -4.32 16.90
CA LEU A 11 1.52 -5.01 16.14
C LEU A 11 1.47 -6.53 16.30
N GLN A 12 0.89 -7.04 17.38
CA GLN A 12 0.68 -8.48 17.58
C GLN A 12 -0.61 -9.01 16.97
N ILE A 13 -1.71 -8.25 17.05
CA ILE A 13 -3.05 -8.71 16.66
C ILE A 13 -3.24 -8.62 15.15
N VAL A 14 -2.91 -7.47 14.54
CA VAL A 14 -3.21 -7.23 13.12
C VAL A 14 -2.59 -8.28 12.20
N PRO A 15 -1.30 -8.68 12.33
CA PRO A 15 -0.73 -9.71 11.46
C PRO A 15 -1.45 -11.06 11.58
N LYS A 16 -1.90 -11.44 12.80
CA LYS A 16 -2.64 -12.69 13.02
C LYS A 16 -4.00 -12.65 12.35
N THR A 17 -4.72 -11.54 12.52
CA THR A 17 -6.04 -11.32 11.89
C THR A 17 -5.95 -11.38 10.37
N LEU A 18 -4.93 -10.74 9.78
CA LEU A 18 -4.70 -10.77 8.33
C LEU A 18 -4.32 -12.15 7.82
N LYS A 19 -3.45 -12.88 8.54
CA LYS A 19 -3.06 -14.26 8.18
C LYS A 19 -4.28 -15.20 8.11
N ASP A 20 -5.30 -14.96 8.93
CA ASP A 20 -6.56 -15.71 8.91
C ASP A 20 -7.55 -15.24 7.82
N GLY A 21 -7.15 -14.27 6.98
CA GLY A 21 -7.93 -13.78 5.84
C GLY A 21 -8.94 -12.68 6.17
N TYR A 22 -9.00 -12.23 7.43
CA TYR A 22 -9.90 -11.14 7.83
C TYR A 22 -9.37 -9.78 7.40
N THR A 23 -10.29 -8.83 7.24
CA THR A 23 -9.97 -7.41 7.04
C THR A 23 -10.04 -6.69 8.38
N VAL A 24 -9.06 -5.84 8.66
CA VAL A 24 -9.04 -4.95 9.83
C VAL A 24 -9.49 -3.56 9.38
N ASP A 25 -10.53 -3.03 10.03
CA ASP A 25 -11.08 -1.70 9.75
C ASP A 25 -10.64 -0.71 10.85
N PHE A 26 -10.11 0.43 10.42
CA PHE A 26 -9.66 1.53 11.27
C PHE A 26 -10.57 2.76 11.15
N GLY A 27 -11.78 2.59 10.63
CA GLY A 27 -12.74 3.66 10.39
C GLY A 27 -12.24 4.63 9.32
N ASP A 28 -12.29 5.93 9.62
CA ASP A 28 -11.91 6.98 8.66
C ASP A 28 -10.44 6.94 8.24
N LEU A 29 -9.59 6.21 8.97
CA LEU A 29 -8.20 5.97 8.57
C LEU A 29 -8.11 5.01 7.36
N GLY A 30 -8.98 4.00 7.27
CA GLY A 30 -9.01 3.03 6.19
C GLY A 30 -9.06 1.58 6.67
N ASN A 31 -8.84 0.64 5.75
CA ASN A 31 -8.82 -0.79 6.06
C ASN A 31 -7.58 -1.50 5.54
N MET A 32 -7.22 -2.59 6.19
CA MET A 32 -6.13 -3.47 5.81
C MET A 32 -6.64 -4.88 5.61
N GLY A 33 -6.34 -5.49 4.47
CA GLY A 33 -6.74 -6.86 4.15
C GLY A 33 -5.69 -7.58 3.34
N VAL A 34 -5.91 -8.87 3.10
CA VAL A 34 -5.02 -9.69 2.30
C VAL A 34 -5.51 -9.76 0.85
N VAL A 35 -4.56 -9.72 -0.08
CA VAL A 35 -4.79 -9.94 -1.51
C VAL A 35 -3.86 -11.04 -1.98
N ALA A 36 -4.43 -12.08 -2.58
CA ALA A 36 -3.67 -13.13 -3.24
C ALA A 36 -3.50 -12.79 -4.72
N LYS A 37 -2.29 -13.00 -5.24
CA LYS A 37 -1.99 -12.97 -6.67
C LYS A 37 -1.87 -14.40 -7.15
N SER A 38 -2.60 -14.74 -8.20
CA SER A 38 -2.53 -16.06 -8.83
C SER A 38 -2.27 -15.95 -10.33
N ASN A 39 -1.75 -17.04 -10.89
CA ASN A 39 -1.70 -17.23 -12.33
C ASN A 39 -3.03 -17.77 -12.85
N SER A 40 -3.40 -17.30 -14.04
CA SER A 40 -4.54 -17.85 -14.76
C SER A 40 -4.19 -19.24 -15.31
N VAL A 41 -5.12 -20.17 -15.17
CA VAL A 41 -5.03 -21.51 -15.77
C VAL A 41 -6.18 -21.68 -16.75
N GLU A 42 -5.97 -22.46 -17.80
CA GLU A 42 -6.98 -22.65 -18.86
C GLU A 42 -8.21 -23.42 -18.39
N LYS A 43 -8.05 -24.27 -17.36
CA LYS A 43 -9.12 -25.10 -16.80
C LYS A 43 -9.08 -25.06 -15.29
N GLU A 44 -10.26 -25.06 -14.66
CA GLU A 44 -10.43 -25.06 -13.20
C GLU A 44 -9.71 -26.24 -12.54
N GLU A 45 -9.73 -27.42 -13.15
CA GLU A 45 -9.06 -28.64 -12.65
C GLU A 45 -7.54 -28.47 -12.46
N ASN A 46 -6.93 -27.51 -13.16
CA ASN A 46 -5.49 -27.23 -13.08
C ASN A 46 -5.16 -26.16 -12.04
N PHE A 47 -6.16 -25.47 -11.47
CA PHE A 47 -5.94 -24.44 -10.46
C PHE A 47 -5.68 -25.11 -9.11
N ASN A 48 -4.54 -24.80 -8.49
CA ASN A 48 -4.18 -25.34 -7.18
C ASN A 48 -3.34 -24.34 -6.38
N SER A 49 -2.91 -24.71 -5.17
CA SER A 49 -2.16 -23.82 -4.29
C SER A 49 -0.84 -23.31 -4.90
N SER A 50 -0.19 -24.08 -5.78
CA SER A 50 1.01 -23.63 -6.50
C SER A 50 0.71 -22.56 -7.56
N SER A 51 -0.56 -22.40 -7.95
CA SER A 51 -1.01 -21.32 -8.84
C SER A 51 -1.07 -19.96 -8.12
N ILE A 52 -1.01 -19.93 -6.79
CA ILE A 52 -0.92 -18.69 -6.00
C ILE A 52 0.56 -18.25 -5.93
N GLU A 53 0.90 -17.16 -6.62
CA GLU A 53 2.28 -16.66 -6.69
C GLU A 53 2.70 -15.88 -5.45
N GLY A 54 1.74 -15.32 -4.72
CA GLY A 54 2.05 -14.52 -3.55
C GLY A 54 0.83 -13.96 -2.86
N VAL A 55 1.02 -13.72 -1.57
CA VAL A 55 0.04 -13.13 -0.68
C VAL A 55 0.60 -11.80 -0.18
N LYS A 56 -0.16 -10.73 -0.34
CA LYS A 56 0.25 -9.37 0.04
C LYS A 56 -0.78 -8.75 0.97
N VAL A 57 -0.31 -7.88 1.84
CA VAL A 57 -1.19 -6.99 2.60
C VAL A 57 -1.47 -5.76 1.75
N ALA A 58 -2.76 -5.42 1.60
CA ALA A 58 -3.21 -4.20 0.94
C ALA A 58 -3.88 -3.29 1.97
N PHE A 59 -3.34 -2.07 2.10
CA PHE A 59 -3.99 -1.00 2.83
C PHE A 59 -4.80 -0.15 1.86
N ARG A 60 -6.08 0.07 2.17
CA ARG A 60 -7.00 0.92 1.40
C ARG A 60 -7.24 2.20 2.20
N PRO A 61 -6.68 3.34 1.76
CA PRO A 61 -6.77 4.59 2.51
C PRO A 61 -8.22 5.07 2.66
N GLY A 62 -8.57 5.46 3.88
CA GLY A 62 -9.87 6.01 4.24
C GLY A 62 -10.00 7.51 3.95
N LYS A 63 -11.01 8.13 4.55
CA LYS A 63 -11.33 9.54 4.39
C LYS A 63 -10.18 10.46 4.82
N LEU A 64 -9.53 10.19 5.95
CA LEU A 64 -8.45 11.03 6.47
C LEU A 64 -7.29 11.16 5.47
N PHE A 65 -6.88 10.05 4.85
CA PHE A 65 -5.85 10.10 3.81
C PHE A 65 -6.32 10.83 2.56
N LYS A 66 -7.57 10.64 2.12
CA LYS A 66 -8.10 11.33 0.94
C LYS A 66 -8.13 12.85 1.13
N GLU A 67 -8.47 13.30 2.33
CA GLU A 67 -8.49 14.72 2.69
C GLU A 67 -7.09 15.33 2.69
N GLU A 68 -6.12 14.66 3.31
CA GLU A 68 -4.73 15.16 3.35
C GLU A 68 -4.04 15.08 1.99
N LEU A 69 -4.21 13.97 1.25
CA LEU A 69 -3.63 13.81 -0.08
C LEU A 69 -4.27 14.74 -1.12
N GLY A 70 -5.52 15.15 -0.91
CA GLY A 70 -6.19 16.15 -1.75
C GLY A 70 -5.59 17.56 -1.62
N LYS A 71 -4.83 17.83 -0.55
CA LYS A 71 -4.15 19.12 -0.31
C LYS A 71 -2.72 19.15 -0.86
N VAL A 72 -2.24 18.04 -1.44
CA VAL A 72 -0.86 17.95 -1.93
C VAL A 72 -0.70 18.84 -3.16
N GLU A 73 0.22 19.79 -3.08
CA GLU A 73 0.65 20.60 -4.22
C GLU A 73 1.80 19.92 -4.96
N PHE A 74 1.65 19.78 -6.28
CA PHE A 74 2.68 19.21 -7.13
C PHE A 74 3.47 20.32 -7.82
N VAL A 75 4.78 20.34 -7.59
CA VAL A 75 5.70 21.25 -8.28
C VAL A 75 6.39 20.52 -9.42
N LYS A 76 6.31 21.07 -10.62
CA LYS A 76 7.11 20.59 -11.76
C LYS A 76 8.56 20.93 -11.50
N ILE A 77 9.40 19.93 -11.26
CA ILE A 77 10.85 20.13 -11.32
C ILE A 77 11.24 20.26 -12.79
N SER A 78 11.98 21.31 -13.13
CA SER A 78 12.43 21.58 -14.50
C SER A 78 13.18 20.37 -15.05
N VAL A 79 12.66 19.81 -16.13
CA VAL A 79 13.34 18.76 -16.90
C VAL A 79 14.35 19.48 -17.81
N PRO A 80 15.65 19.16 -17.76
CA PRO A 80 16.65 19.75 -18.65
C PRO A 80 16.24 19.58 -20.12
N GLU A 81 16.48 20.61 -20.94
CA GLU A 81 16.12 20.61 -22.36
C GLU A 81 16.68 19.35 -23.06
N GLY A 82 15.80 18.65 -23.80
CA GLY A 82 16.16 17.46 -24.57
C GLY A 82 15.81 16.11 -23.92
N LYS A 83 15.23 16.06 -22.71
CA LYS A 83 14.76 14.79 -22.11
C LYS A 83 13.24 14.58 -22.26
N VAL A 84 12.84 13.40 -22.73
CA VAL A 84 11.44 12.95 -22.80
C VAL A 84 10.89 12.77 -21.39
N VAL A 85 9.75 13.40 -21.09
CA VAL A 85 9.03 13.17 -19.83
C VAL A 85 8.29 11.83 -19.94
N VAL A 86 8.93 10.75 -19.51
CA VAL A 86 8.30 9.43 -19.35
C VAL A 86 7.70 9.32 -17.95
N ALA A 87 6.56 8.61 -17.80
CA ALA A 87 5.86 8.46 -16.52
C ALA A 87 6.74 7.94 -15.35
N GLU A 88 7.84 7.24 -15.64
CA GLU A 88 8.87 6.86 -14.66
C GLU A 88 9.50 8.06 -13.92
N SER A 89 9.51 9.25 -14.52
CA SER A 89 10.02 10.48 -13.88
C SER A 89 9.18 10.96 -12.69
N VAL A 90 7.94 10.48 -12.52
CA VAL A 90 7.10 10.78 -11.36
C VAL A 90 7.56 10.01 -10.11
N TYR A 91 8.03 8.77 -10.27
CA TYR A 91 8.55 7.98 -9.14
C TYR A 91 9.83 8.57 -8.56
N PHE A 92 10.73 9.06 -9.43
CA PHE A 92 11.96 9.73 -9.01
C PHE A 92 11.71 11.01 -8.20
N LEU A 93 10.61 11.72 -8.50
CA LEU A 93 10.18 12.93 -7.78
C LEU A 93 9.64 12.61 -6.39
N LEU A 94 8.90 11.52 -6.23
CA LEU A 94 8.40 11.07 -4.92
C LEU A 94 9.55 10.64 -3.98
N ASP A 95 10.59 10.01 -4.52
CA ASP A 95 11.78 9.65 -3.73
C ASP A 95 12.58 10.89 -3.26
N LEU A 96 12.61 11.96 -4.06
CA LEU A 96 13.24 13.23 -3.68
C LEU A 96 12.51 13.94 -2.53
N ILE A 97 11.18 13.86 -2.49
CA ILE A 97 10.35 14.42 -1.40
C ILE A 97 10.58 13.63 -0.12
N LYS A 98 10.65 12.30 -0.19
CA LYS A 98 10.94 11.44 0.98
C LYS A 98 12.31 11.71 1.60
N PHE A 99 13.31 12.07 0.78
CA PHE A 99 14.66 12.44 1.26
C PHE A 99 14.70 13.79 2.00
N ARG A 100 13.67 14.63 1.88
CA ARG A 100 13.58 15.91 2.61
C ARG A 100 12.82 15.84 3.93
N LEU A 101 12.29 14.67 4.31
CA LEU A 101 11.51 14.46 5.53
C LEU A 101 12.24 13.63 6.61
N TYR A 102 13.58 13.59 6.57
CA TYR A 102 14.43 13.11 7.67
C TYR A 102 15.44 14.17 8.07
#